data_AF-A0A914N1S6-F1
#
_entry.id   AF-A0A914N1S6-F1
#
_cell.length_a   1.000
_cell.length_b   1.000
_cell.length_c   1.000
_cell.angle_alpha   90.00
_cell.angle_beta   90.00
_cell.angle_gamma   90.00
#
_symmetry.space_group_name_H-M   'P 1'
#
loop_
_entity.id
_entity.type
_entity.pdbx_description
1 polymer ?
#
loop_
_entity_poly.entity_id
_entity_poly.type
_entity_poly.pdbx_seq_one_letter_code
_entity_poly.pdbx_strand_id
1 'polypeptide(L)'
;MFDTCCEKCEPTDESVKFWSDFIDYMLGVIDEDRNVYTPVLNQFPQELNIGQLSAATLWNLYKTDLKDALMEHAKTKRCKTPDYMNLYFKVKHFYSMYVAELPQYRESIPEFPEWFVPFVMDWLNENDEHSMDILRNAYNRDKADNFPQTSEHTKFSNSVVDVFTQLNEALKVLKQMDCPNPEVCIDMMRRFATTLNKVLLAYSDMVQKDFCKYVESEKLACILMNNVQQLRVQLEKIYENMGGAQLDSDSNRVLNSLQKKLNTVLDRLSGQFVASLESGIQEQMSRLGVLLAKIKGPQQQRSQMGGEVDMVLEPLMNLLERSLQRYAQQCEKTVLKYILKVLKKEKMFRLHYKIPPLELRKSFIKVYFKWD
;
A
#
# COMPACT_ATOMS: atom_id res chain seq x y z
N MET A 1 22.77 -52.39 21.22
CA MET A 1 23.39 -51.07 20.98
C MET A 1 22.64 -50.27 19.90
N PHE A 2 21.39 -50.65 19.56
CA PHE A 2 20.53 -49.96 18.58
C PHE A 2 19.18 -49.48 19.17
N ASP A 3 18.96 -49.65 20.48
CA ASP A 3 17.72 -49.19 21.15
C ASP A 3 17.79 -47.77 21.70
N THR A 4 18.93 -47.08 21.57
CA THR A 4 19.17 -45.79 22.26
C THR A 4 18.91 -44.55 21.40
N CYS A 5 18.46 -44.71 20.15
CA CYS A 5 18.16 -43.59 19.26
C CYS A 5 16.65 -43.25 19.13
N CYS A 6 15.75 -44.13 19.58
CA CYS A 6 14.30 -43.95 19.37
C CYS A 6 13.61 -42.99 20.36
N GLU A 7 14.22 -42.63 21.49
CA GLU A 7 13.51 -41.91 22.57
C GLU A 7 13.42 -40.37 22.41
N LYS A 8 13.88 -39.77 21.30
CA LYS A 8 13.90 -38.28 21.16
C LYS A 8 13.43 -37.71 19.81
N CYS A 9 12.89 -38.53 18.91
CA CYS A 9 12.54 -38.07 17.56
C CYS A 9 11.17 -38.57 17.11
N GLU A 10 10.14 -38.38 17.94
CA GLU A 10 8.75 -38.55 17.50
C GLU A 10 8.15 -37.19 17.09
N PRO A 11 7.26 -37.15 16.08
CA PRO A 11 6.48 -35.95 15.79
C PRO A 11 5.64 -35.57 17.00
N THR A 12 5.63 -34.28 17.37
CA THR A 12 4.79 -33.75 18.44
C THR A 12 3.92 -32.61 17.94
N ASP A 13 2.76 -32.40 18.57
CA ASP A 13 1.86 -31.29 18.23
C ASP A 13 2.38 -29.93 18.73
N GLU A 14 3.40 -29.93 19.58
CA GLU A 14 4.04 -28.74 20.14
C GLU A 14 5.20 -28.21 19.29
N SER A 15 5.70 -28.99 18.32
CA SER A 15 6.84 -28.58 17.49
C SER A 15 6.84 -29.20 16.10
N VAL A 16 7.07 -28.36 15.09
CA VAL A 16 7.29 -28.81 13.70
C VAL A 16 8.76 -29.13 13.37
N LYS A 17 9.64 -29.09 14.38
CA LYS A 17 11.08 -29.30 14.18
C LYS A 17 11.40 -30.68 13.63
N PHE A 18 10.72 -31.73 14.12
CA PHE A 18 10.89 -33.10 13.61
C PHE A 18 10.75 -33.16 12.08
N TRP A 19 9.69 -32.55 11.53
CA TRP A 19 9.43 -32.52 10.08
C TRP A 19 10.50 -31.77 9.31
N SER A 20 11.06 -30.73 9.92
CA SER A 20 12.17 -29.98 9.33
C SER A 20 13.44 -30.80 9.31
N ASP A 21 13.82 -31.41 10.43
CA ASP A 21 15.04 -32.21 10.55
C ASP A 21 14.94 -33.47 9.66
N PHE A 22 13.75 -34.07 9.56
CA PHE A 22 13.50 -35.22 8.69
C PHE A 22 13.75 -34.92 7.20
N ILE A 23 13.42 -33.71 6.73
CA ILE A 23 13.79 -33.28 5.37
C ILE A 23 15.31 -33.33 5.17
N ASP A 24 16.10 -32.87 6.14
CA ASP A 24 17.57 -32.87 6.01
C ASP A 24 18.13 -34.29 5.88
N TYR A 25 17.58 -35.25 6.63
CA TYR A 25 17.95 -36.66 6.49
C TYR A 25 17.56 -37.22 5.13
N MET A 26 16.35 -36.93 4.64
CA MET A 26 15.93 -37.36 3.30
C MET A 26 16.83 -36.78 2.21
N LEU A 27 17.22 -35.50 2.32
CA LEU A 27 18.13 -34.86 1.38
C LEU A 27 19.47 -35.60 1.32
N GLY A 28 20.04 -35.95 2.48
CA GLY A 28 21.28 -36.73 2.55
C GLY A 28 21.18 -38.09 1.86
N VAL A 29 20.08 -38.82 2.08
CA VAL A 29 19.84 -40.13 1.45
C VAL A 29 19.70 -39.99 -0.07
N ILE A 30 18.91 -39.02 -0.55
CA ILE A 30 18.70 -38.81 -1.99
C ILE A 30 20.00 -38.40 -2.67
N ASP A 31 20.81 -37.55 -2.04
CA ASP A 31 22.11 -37.15 -2.59
C ASP A 31 23.09 -38.32 -2.65
N GLU A 32 23.10 -39.22 -1.67
CA GLU A 32 23.89 -40.44 -1.72
C GLU A 32 23.41 -41.37 -2.86
N ASP A 33 22.09 -41.58 -2.97
CA ASP A 33 21.46 -42.36 -4.03
C ASP A 33 21.76 -41.82 -5.43
N ARG A 34 21.73 -40.50 -5.59
CA ARG A 34 22.00 -39.83 -6.85
C ARG A 34 23.49 -39.87 -7.23
N ASN A 35 24.38 -39.61 -6.29
CA ASN A 35 25.80 -39.37 -6.59
C ASN A 35 26.67 -40.63 -6.44
N VAL A 36 26.28 -41.58 -5.60
CA VAL A 36 27.05 -42.80 -5.31
C VAL A 36 26.39 -44.01 -5.97
N TYR A 37 25.13 -44.28 -5.67
CA TYR A 37 24.50 -45.53 -6.11
C TYR A 37 24.04 -45.51 -7.57
N THR A 38 23.52 -44.38 -8.07
CA THR A 38 23.06 -44.26 -9.47
C THR A 38 24.17 -44.56 -10.49
N PRO A 39 25.42 -44.04 -10.37
CA PRO A 39 26.50 -44.39 -11.28
C PRO A 39 26.91 -45.87 -11.24
N VAL A 40 26.80 -46.51 -10.06
CA VAL A 40 27.18 -47.92 -9.86
C VAL A 40 26.12 -48.86 -10.45
N LEU A 41 24.85 -48.54 -10.26
CA LEU A 41 23.70 -49.34 -10.71
C LEU A 41 23.12 -48.80 -12.03
N ASN A 42 24.00 -48.61 -13.01
CA ASN A 42 23.69 -48.03 -14.32
C ASN A 42 23.49 -49.07 -15.45
N GLN A 43 23.04 -50.29 -15.11
CA GLN A 43 22.81 -51.35 -16.10
C GLN A 43 21.62 -51.06 -17.02
N PHE A 44 20.62 -50.31 -16.52
CA PHE A 44 19.39 -49.96 -17.23
C PHE A 44 19.06 -48.46 -17.11
N PRO A 45 19.90 -47.56 -17.66
CA PRO A 45 19.78 -46.10 -17.47
C PRO A 45 18.45 -45.49 -17.92
N GLN A 46 17.76 -46.14 -18.86
CA GLN A 46 16.49 -45.67 -19.40
C GLN A 46 15.30 -46.12 -18.54
N GLU A 47 15.47 -47.15 -17.71
CA GLU A 47 14.41 -47.76 -16.91
C GLU A 47 14.56 -47.48 -15.42
N LEU A 48 15.80 -47.36 -14.93
CA LEU A 48 16.11 -47.21 -13.52
C LEU A 48 17.11 -46.06 -13.30
N ASN A 49 16.66 -45.06 -12.56
CA ASN A 49 17.50 -44.03 -11.98
C ASN A 49 17.27 -44.01 -10.46
N ILE A 50 18.29 -44.41 -9.69
CA ILE A 50 18.13 -44.60 -8.23
C ILE A 50 17.83 -43.29 -7.53
N GLY A 51 18.53 -42.20 -7.89
CA GLY A 51 18.25 -40.87 -7.33
C GLY A 51 16.80 -40.43 -7.55
N GLN A 52 16.26 -40.63 -8.75
CA GLN A 52 14.86 -40.30 -9.05
C GLN A 52 13.87 -41.22 -8.31
N LEU A 53 14.14 -42.52 -8.25
CA LEU A 53 13.31 -43.48 -7.52
C LEU A 53 13.29 -43.19 -6.01
N SER A 54 14.46 -42.87 -5.45
CA SER A 54 14.62 -42.49 -4.04
C SER A 54 13.84 -41.22 -3.71
N ALA A 55 14.02 -40.16 -4.50
CA ALA A 55 13.27 -38.92 -4.35
C ALA A 55 11.76 -39.13 -4.45
N ALA A 56 11.30 -39.89 -5.44
CA ALA A 56 9.88 -40.23 -5.61
C ALA A 56 9.30 -40.98 -4.39
N THR A 57 10.05 -41.97 -3.90
CA THR A 57 9.61 -42.84 -2.79
C THR A 57 9.55 -42.07 -1.48
N LEU A 58 10.63 -41.38 -1.13
CA LEU A 58 10.73 -40.61 0.10
C LEU A 58 9.72 -39.46 0.13
N TRP A 59 9.53 -38.76 -0.98
CA TRP A 59 8.50 -37.73 -1.09
C TRP A 59 7.09 -38.29 -0.86
N ASN A 60 6.75 -39.45 -1.44
CA ASN A 60 5.42 -40.04 -1.31
C ASN A 60 5.10 -40.49 0.12
N LEU A 61 6.09 -41.00 0.85
CA LEU A 61 5.94 -41.33 2.26
C LEU A 61 5.82 -40.05 3.10
N TYR A 62 6.79 -39.15 2.96
CA TYR A 62 6.85 -37.90 3.72
C TYR A 62 5.60 -37.03 3.55
N LYS A 63 5.13 -36.85 2.31
CA LYS A 63 4.01 -35.96 2.03
C LYS A 63 2.71 -36.43 2.68
N THR A 64 2.52 -37.74 2.79
CA THR A 64 1.32 -38.33 3.38
C THR A 64 1.31 -38.05 4.87
N ASP A 65 2.42 -38.37 5.55
CA ASP A 65 2.54 -38.18 7.00
C ASP A 65 2.54 -36.70 7.39
N LEU A 66 3.24 -35.85 6.62
CA LEU A 66 3.26 -34.42 6.87
C LEU A 66 1.88 -33.79 6.70
N LYS A 67 1.12 -34.19 5.66
CA LYS A 67 -0.23 -33.69 5.44
C LYS A 67 -1.13 -33.99 6.64
N ASP A 68 -1.11 -35.22 7.12
CA ASP A 68 -1.91 -35.64 8.28
C ASP A 68 -1.49 -34.90 9.55
N ALA A 69 -0.19 -34.73 9.77
CA ALA A 69 0.31 -33.93 10.88
C ALA A 69 -0.16 -32.48 10.80
N LEU A 70 0.00 -31.81 9.65
CA LEU A 70 -0.42 -30.42 9.48
C LEU A 70 -1.93 -30.24 9.64
N MET A 71 -2.74 -31.22 9.25
CA MET A 71 -4.19 -31.20 9.54
C MET A 71 -4.48 -31.21 11.04
N GLU A 72 -3.71 -31.96 11.85
CA GLU A 72 -3.86 -31.98 13.30
C GLU A 72 -3.34 -30.68 13.94
N HIS A 73 -2.17 -30.20 13.51
CA HIS A 73 -1.64 -28.91 13.93
C HIS A 73 -2.59 -27.75 13.63
N ALA A 74 -3.34 -27.80 12.52
CA ALA A 74 -4.32 -26.77 12.18
C ALA A 74 -5.51 -26.69 13.16
N LYS A 75 -5.80 -27.78 13.91
CA LYS A 75 -6.85 -27.81 14.93
C LYS A 75 -6.40 -27.18 16.25
N THR A 76 -5.16 -27.45 16.67
CA THR A 76 -4.66 -27.05 18.00
C THR A 76 -3.79 -25.80 17.98
N LYS A 77 -3.09 -25.55 16.87
CA LYS A 77 -2.24 -24.37 16.60
C LYS A 77 -1.29 -24.02 17.75
N ARG A 78 -0.58 -25.02 18.29
CA ARG A 78 0.30 -24.84 19.47
C ARG A 78 1.67 -24.24 19.16
N CYS A 79 2.17 -24.42 17.93
CA CYS A 79 3.44 -23.81 17.50
C CYS A 79 3.27 -22.36 17.05
N LYS A 80 4.37 -21.61 16.97
CA LYS A 80 4.35 -20.24 16.48
C LYS A 80 4.25 -20.23 14.97
N THR A 81 3.56 -19.23 14.43
CA THR A 81 3.36 -19.06 13.00
C THR A 81 4.66 -19.02 12.17
N PRO A 82 5.75 -18.36 12.61
CA PRO A 82 7.04 -18.41 11.92
C PRO A 82 7.61 -19.83 11.76
N ASP A 83 7.34 -20.76 12.68
CA ASP A 83 7.85 -22.13 12.60
C ASP A 83 7.20 -22.87 11.42
N TYR A 84 5.88 -22.71 11.22
CA TYR A 84 5.16 -23.24 10.07
C TYR A 84 5.61 -22.61 8.75
N MET A 85 5.85 -21.29 8.74
CA MET A 85 6.35 -20.59 7.56
C MET A 85 7.73 -21.10 7.14
N ASN A 86 8.63 -21.31 8.11
CA ASN A 86 9.96 -21.88 7.85
C ASN A 86 9.86 -23.31 7.31
N LEU A 87 8.97 -24.14 7.87
CA LEU A 87 8.73 -25.48 7.35
C LEU A 87 8.19 -25.44 5.91
N TYR A 88 7.25 -24.54 5.59
CA TYR A 88 6.77 -24.35 4.22
C TYR A 88 7.93 -24.08 3.25
N PHE A 89 8.84 -23.17 3.58
CA PHE A 89 9.99 -22.87 2.73
C PHE A 89 10.90 -24.08 2.53
N LYS A 90 11.08 -24.89 3.57
CA LYS A 90 11.88 -26.11 3.52
C LYS A 90 11.25 -27.18 2.63
N VAL A 91 9.94 -27.43 2.78
CA VAL A 91 9.17 -28.35 1.94
C VAL A 91 9.20 -27.91 0.48
N LYS A 92 8.98 -26.62 0.22
CA LYS A 92 9.06 -26.06 -1.13
C LYS A 92 10.44 -26.25 -1.74
N HIS A 93 11.52 -26.01 -0.98
CA HIS A 93 12.87 -26.20 -1.46
C HIS A 93 13.13 -27.66 -1.84
N PHE A 94 12.76 -28.60 -0.96
CA PHE A 94 12.84 -30.04 -1.23
C PHE A 94 12.08 -30.41 -2.51
N TYR A 95 10.82 -29.96 -2.63
CA TYR A 95 9.98 -30.25 -3.78
C TYR A 95 10.60 -29.72 -5.08
N SER A 96 11.04 -28.47 -5.09
CA SER A 96 11.61 -27.82 -6.28
C SER A 96 12.90 -28.49 -6.74
N MET A 97 13.74 -28.95 -5.81
CA MET A 97 15.05 -29.53 -6.11
C MET A 97 14.98 -30.99 -6.57
N TYR A 98 14.09 -31.80 -5.98
CA TYR A 98 14.13 -33.25 -6.15
C TYR A 98 12.84 -33.84 -6.74
N VAL A 99 11.72 -33.13 -6.66
CA VAL A 99 10.40 -33.70 -6.98
C VAL A 99 9.81 -33.11 -8.26
N ALA A 100 9.95 -31.80 -8.48
CA ALA A 100 9.28 -31.07 -9.56
C ALA A 100 9.60 -31.63 -10.96
N GLU A 101 10.83 -32.10 -11.21
CA GLU A 101 11.23 -32.65 -12.51
C GLU A 101 10.95 -34.16 -12.68
N LEU A 102 10.40 -34.83 -11.67
CA LEU A 102 10.05 -36.24 -11.79
C LEU A 102 8.90 -36.44 -12.79
N PRO A 103 8.89 -37.53 -13.58
CA PRO A 103 7.87 -37.73 -14.63
C PRO A 103 6.42 -37.64 -14.15
N GLN A 104 6.15 -38.08 -12.91
CA GLN A 104 4.82 -38.05 -12.31
C GLN A 104 4.37 -36.65 -11.84
N TYR A 105 5.30 -35.69 -11.72
CA TYR A 105 5.06 -34.37 -11.12
C TYR A 105 5.25 -33.18 -12.06
N ARG A 106 6.00 -33.35 -13.16
CA ARG A 106 6.44 -32.28 -14.06
C ARG A 106 5.34 -31.37 -14.60
N GLU A 107 4.14 -31.89 -14.78
CA GLU A 107 2.98 -31.14 -15.29
C GLU A 107 1.82 -31.08 -14.26
N SER A 108 2.09 -31.50 -13.02
CA SER A 108 1.12 -31.49 -11.95
C SER A 108 1.18 -30.20 -11.13
N ILE A 109 0.04 -29.77 -10.62
CA ILE A 109 -0.01 -28.69 -9.62
C ILE A 109 0.37 -29.29 -8.26
N PRO A 110 1.39 -28.75 -7.57
CA PRO A 110 1.80 -29.30 -6.27
C PRO A 110 0.70 -29.12 -5.21
N GLU A 111 0.40 -30.19 -4.48
CA GLU A 111 -0.62 -30.21 -3.41
C GLU A 111 -0.11 -29.59 -2.08
N PHE A 112 1.20 -29.59 -1.85
CA PHE A 112 1.76 -29.19 -0.55
C PHE A 112 1.37 -27.78 -0.08
N PRO A 113 1.23 -26.75 -0.94
CA PRO A 113 0.87 -25.41 -0.47
C PRO A 113 -0.49 -25.38 0.23
N GLU A 114 -1.42 -26.25 -0.16
CA GLU A 114 -2.77 -26.30 0.43
C GLU A 114 -2.73 -26.68 1.92
N TRP A 115 -1.78 -27.54 2.32
CA TRP A 115 -1.66 -27.97 3.72
C TRP A 115 -1.22 -26.83 4.64
N PHE A 116 -0.55 -25.82 4.07
CA PHE A 116 -0.05 -24.67 4.82
C PHE A 116 -1.03 -23.49 4.88
N VAL A 117 -2.12 -23.52 4.11
CA VAL A 117 -3.09 -22.42 4.02
C VAL A 117 -3.56 -21.93 5.40
N PRO A 118 -3.96 -22.78 6.37
CA PRO A 118 -4.41 -22.31 7.67
C PRO A 118 -3.37 -21.45 8.40
N PHE A 119 -2.09 -21.86 8.35
CA PHE A 119 -1.00 -21.18 9.05
C PHE A 119 -0.59 -19.89 8.35
N VAL A 120 -0.62 -19.87 7.02
CA VAL A 120 -0.37 -18.65 6.24
C VAL A 120 -1.48 -17.62 6.50
N MET A 121 -2.73 -18.07 6.62
CA MET A 121 -3.85 -17.19 6.96
C MET A 121 -3.72 -16.64 8.38
N ASP A 122 -3.25 -17.44 9.35
CA ASP A 122 -2.93 -16.96 10.69
C ASP A 122 -1.79 -15.94 10.67
N TRP A 123 -0.74 -16.19 9.88
CA TRP A 123 0.35 -15.24 9.68
C TRP A 123 -0.15 -13.90 9.14
N LEU A 124 -1.07 -13.94 8.17
CA LEU A 124 -1.70 -12.74 7.63
C LEU A 124 -2.59 -12.03 8.66
N ASN A 125 -3.21 -12.75 9.59
CA ASN A 125 -3.97 -12.15 10.69
C ASN A 125 -3.04 -11.45 11.69
N GLU A 126 -1.96 -12.11 12.11
CA GLU A 126 -0.92 -11.48 12.96
C GLU A 126 -0.31 -10.26 12.28
N ASN A 127 -0.07 -10.35 10.97
CA ASN A 127 0.42 -9.23 10.17
C ASN A 127 -0.59 -8.06 10.08
N ASP A 128 -1.90 -8.31 10.04
CA ASP A 128 -2.92 -7.25 10.12
C ASP A 128 -2.77 -6.46 11.42
N GLU A 129 -2.68 -7.17 12.56
CA GLU A 129 -2.55 -6.56 13.89
C GLU A 129 -1.25 -5.76 14.00
N HIS A 130 -0.14 -6.36 13.59
CA HIS A 130 1.16 -5.71 13.59
C HIS A 130 1.17 -4.46 12.69
N SER A 131 0.60 -4.54 11.48
CA SER A 131 0.50 -3.41 10.56
C SER A 131 -0.37 -2.28 11.12
N MET A 132 -1.45 -2.62 11.84
CA MET A 132 -2.32 -1.64 12.50
C MET A 132 -1.62 -0.95 13.68
N ASP A 133 -0.78 -1.66 14.43
CA ASP A 133 0.00 -1.07 15.52
C ASP A 133 1.12 -0.17 15.00
N ILE A 134 1.84 -0.59 13.95
CA ILE A 134 2.80 0.27 13.25
C ILE A 134 2.13 1.54 12.75
N LEU A 135 0.97 1.42 12.10
CA LEU A 135 0.17 2.56 11.66
C LEU A 135 -0.13 3.54 12.80
N ARG A 136 -0.72 3.05 13.90
CA ARG A 136 -1.11 3.89 15.04
C ARG A 136 0.10 4.58 15.65
N ASN A 137 1.19 3.85 15.83
CA ASN A 137 2.42 4.37 16.43
C ASN A 137 3.09 5.41 15.53
N ALA A 138 3.23 5.11 14.24
CA ALA A 138 3.81 6.02 13.26
C ALA A 138 3.00 7.32 13.17
N TYR A 139 1.67 7.23 13.02
CA TYR A 139 0.82 8.41 12.92
C TYR A 139 0.84 9.26 14.20
N ASN A 140 0.73 8.65 15.38
CA ASN A 140 0.71 9.40 16.64
C ASN A 140 2.06 10.05 16.96
N ARG A 141 3.18 9.41 16.59
CA ARG A 141 4.51 10.01 16.69
C ARG A 141 4.65 11.21 15.75
N ASP A 142 4.32 11.00 14.48
CA ASP A 142 4.37 12.05 13.46
C ASP A 142 3.48 13.24 13.83
N LYS A 143 2.30 12.96 14.41
CA LYS A 143 1.40 13.98 14.98
C LYS A 143 2.02 14.77 16.14
N ALA A 144 2.71 14.10 17.07
CA ALA A 144 3.38 14.77 18.18
C ALA A 144 4.49 15.72 17.70
N ASP A 145 5.14 15.36 16.59
CA ASP A 145 6.21 16.13 15.97
C ASP A 145 5.72 17.18 14.95
N ASN A 146 4.40 17.39 14.83
CA ASN A 146 3.75 18.26 13.84
C ASN A 146 4.03 17.89 12.37
N PHE A 147 3.96 16.60 12.08
CA PHE A 147 4.05 16.00 10.75
C PHE A 147 5.32 16.44 9.97
N PRO A 148 6.52 16.17 10.50
CA PRO A 148 7.78 16.49 9.83
C PRO A 148 7.89 15.84 8.45
N GLN A 149 8.44 16.60 7.51
CA GLN A 149 8.79 16.12 6.17
C GLN A 149 10.26 15.67 6.18
N THR A 150 10.58 14.57 5.49
CA THR A 150 11.94 14.02 5.44
C THR A 150 12.93 14.95 4.75
N SER A 151 12.47 15.75 3.79
CA SER A 151 13.28 16.72 3.04
C SER A 151 12.41 17.83 2.47
N GLU A 152 13.01 18.92 1.99
CA GLU A 152 12.28 19.99 1.29
C GLU A 152 11.57 19.51 0.00
N HIS A 153 12.07 18.44 -0.62
CA HIS A 153 11.49 17.86 -1.83
C HIS A 153 10.36 16.86 -1.52
N THR A 154 10.25 16.40 -0.26
CA THR A 154 9.22 15.45 0.17
C THR A 154 8.01 16.19 0.69
N LYS A 155 6.88 16.12 0.00
CA LYS A 155 5.67 16.90 0.34
C LYS A 155 4.76 16.26 1.40
N PHE A 156 5.03 15.01 1.76
CA PHE A 156 4.32 14.23 2.77
C PHE A 156 5.22 13.97 3.99
N SER A 157 4.64 13.53 5.10
CA SER A 157 5.34 13.30 6.36
C SER A 157 5.78 11.85 6.56
N ASN A 158 6.60 11.63 7.60
CA ASN A 158 7.32 10.37 7.81
C ASN A 158 6.40 9.16 8.07
N SER A 159 5.22 9.35 8.69
CA SER A 159 4.32 8.22 9.00
C SER A 159 3.86 7.45 7.77
N VAL A 160 3.78 8.10 6.60
CA VAL A 160 3.48 7.40 5.34
C VAL A 160 4.60 6.41 4.98
N VAL A 161 5.87 6.82 5.16
CA VAL A 161 7.03 5.98 4.85
C VAL A 161 7.04 4.74 5.73
N ASP A 162 6.82 4.91 7.03
CA ASP A 162 6.82 3.80 8.01
C ASP A 162 5.74 2.77 7.67
N VAL A 163 4.51 3.22 7.40
CA VAL A 163 3.39 2.33 7.06
C VAL A 163 3.66 1.55 5.78
N PHE A 164 4.16 2.21 4.73
CA PHE A 164 4.45 1.51 3.48
C PHE A 164 5.69 0.63 3.55
N THR A 165 6.65 0.91 4.44
CA THR A 165 7.77 0.00 4.69
C THR A 165 7.26 -1.32 5.22
N GLN A 166 6.42 -1.29 6.28
CA GLN A 166 5.80 -2.49 6.84
C GLN A 166 4.97 -3.28 5.81
N LEU A 167 4.11 -2.59 5.05
CA LEU A 167 3.26 -3.26 4.05
C LEU A 167 4.09 -3.90 2.92
N ASN A 168 5.17 -3.25 2.47
CA ASN A 168 6.06 -3.82 1.45
C ASN A 168 6.86 -5.01 1.98
N GLU A 169 7.29 -5.00 3.24
CA GLU A 169 7.94 -6.14 3.88
C GLU A 169 7.01 -7.35 3.94
N ALA A 170 5.75 -7.14 4.34
CA ALA A 170 4.75 -8.21 4.34
C ALA A 170 4.51 -8.79 2.94
N LEU A 171 4.36 -7.93 1.92
CA LEU A 171 4.24 -8.38 0.53
C LEU A 171 5.48 -9.14 0.05
N LYS A 172 6.67 -8.69 0.45
CA LYS A 172 7.93 -9.35 0.09
C LYS A 172 7.96 -10.79 0.59
N VAL A 173 7.53 -11.04 1.83
CA VAL A 173 7.44 -12.40 2.39
C VAL A 173 6.50 -13.27 1.55
N LEU A 174 5.28 -12.77 1.23
CA LEU A 174 4.33 -13.51 0.39
C LEU A 174 4.89 -13.82 -1.01
N LYS A 175 5.61 -12.87 -1.63
CA LYS A 175 6.24 -13.12 -2.93
C LYS A 175 7.39 -14.12 -2.84
N GLN A 176 8.18 -14.09 -1.77
CA GLN A 176 9.25 -15.06 -1.54
C GLN A 176 8.72 -16.48 -1.35
N MET A 177 7.47 -16.63 -0.88
CA MET A 177 6.82 -17.94 -0.85
C MET A 177 6.76 -18.58 -2.23
N ASP A 178 6.67 -17.80 -3.32
CA ASP A 178 6.64 -18.24 -4.73
C ASP A 178 5.84 -19.54 -4.85
N CYS A 179 4.56 -19.42 -4.48
CA CYS A 179 3.66 -20.55 -4.32
C CYS A 179 3.37 -21.19 -5.68
N PRO A 180 3.69 -22.48 -5.87
CA PRO A 180 3.49 -23.15 -7.14
C PRO A 180 2.02 -23.51 -7.41
N ASN A 181 1.14 -23.39 -6.40
CA ASN A 181 -0.30 -23.60 -6.56
C ASN A 181 -1.00 -22.25 -6.81
N PRO A 182 -1.58 -22.02 -8.00
CA PRO A 182 -2.15 -20.74 -8.37
C PRO A 182 -3.38 -20.35 -7.55
N GLU A 183 -4.22 -21.31 -7.14
CA GLU A 183 -5.41 -21.04 -6.33
C GLU A 183 -5.03 -20.55 -4.94
N VAL A 184 -4.06 -21.21 -4.30
CA VAL A 184 -3.51 -20.77 -3.00
C VAL A 184 -2.86 -19.39 -3.12
N CYS A 185 -2.15 -19.12 -4.23
CA CYS A 185 -1.57 -17.81 -4.50
C CYS A 185 -2.63 -16.71 -4.58
N ILE A 186 -3.73 -16.97 -5.29
CA ILE A 186 -4.87 -16.06 -5.41
C ILE A 186 -5.47 -15.76 -4.03
N ASP A 187 -5.72 -16.78 -3.21
CA ASP A 187 -6.30 -16.59 -1.89
C ASP A 187 -5.40 -15.77 -0.94
N MET A 188 -4.08 -15.99 -0.99
CA MET A 188 -3.12 -15.17 -0.24
C MET A 188 -3.16 -13.70 -0.68
N MET A 189 -3.18 -13.44 -2.00
CA MET A 189 -3.25 -12.07 -2.53
C MET A 189 -4.58 -11.38 -2.18
N ARG A 190 -5.70 -12.11 -2.22
CA ARG A 190 -7.02 -11.61 -1.80
C ARG A 190 -7.05 -11.24 -0.33
N ARG A 191 -6.44 -12.08 0.52
CA ARG A 191 -6.33 -11.81 1.95
C ARG A 191 -5.44 -10.60 2.23
N PHE A 192 -4.32 -10.46 1.51
CA PHE A 192 -3.42 -9.30 1.64
C PHE A 192 -4.03 -8.00 1.11
N ALA A 193 -4.82 -8.05 0.03
CA ALA A 193 -5.59 -6.89 -0.45
C ALA A 193 -6.56 -6.37 0.62
N THR A 194 -7.12 -7.26 1.44
CA THR A 194 -7.95 -6.91 2.58
C THR A 194 -7.15 -6.20 3.68
N THR A 195 -5.91 -6.64 3.95
CA THR A 195 -4.97 -5.96 4.86
C THR A 195 -4.71 -4.53 4.42
N LEU A 196 -4.34 -4.33 3.14
CA LEU A 196 -4.09 -3.01 2.56
C LEU A 196 -5.32 -2.10 2.72
N ASN A 197 -6.51 -2.63 2.41
CA ASN A 197 -7.76 -1.87 2.56
C ASN A 197 -8.02 -1.48 4.01
N LYS A 198 -7.84 -2.37 4.99
CA LYS A 198 -8.03 -2.05 6.41
C LYS A 198 -7.05 -0.96 6.88
N VAL A 199 -5.76 -1.16 6.64
CA VAL A 199 -4.68 -0.27 7.14
C VAL A 199 -4.78 1.13 6.51
N LEU A 200 -4.94 1.21 5.18
CA LEU A 200 -4.97 2.51 4.50
C LEU A 200 -6.26 3.30 4.78
N LEU A 201 -7.41 2.62 4.93
CA LEU A 201 -8.63 3.29 5.37
C LEU A 201 -8.49 3.80 6.80
N ALA A 202 -7.92 3.00 7.72
CA ALA A 202 -7.68 3.44 9.08
C ALA A 202 -6.74 4.66 9.15
N TYR A 203 -5.66 4.69 8.35
CA TYR A 203 -4.82 5.89 8.21
C TYR A 203 -5.66 7.09 7.79
N SER A 204 -6.45 6.93 6.72
CA SER A 204 -7.27 8.02 6.18
C SER A 204 -8.31 8.51 7.19
N ASP A 205 -8.87 7.63 8.01
CA ASP A 205 -9.83 7.97 9.06
C ASP A 205 -9.18 8.76 10.20
N MET A 206 -7.95 8.39 10.59
CA MET A 206 -7.16 9.17 11.56
C MET A 206 -6.86 10.59 11.06
N VAL A 207 -6.43 10.73 9.80
CA VAL A 207 -6.24 12.04 9.16
C VAL A 207 -7.52 12.85 9.19
N GLN A 208 -8.63 12.26 8.75
CA GLN A 208 -9.92 12.96 8.66
C GLN A 208 -10.45 13.40 10.03
N LYS A 209 -10.24 12.58 11.07
CA LYS A 209 -10.65 12.90 12.44
C LYS A 209 -9.90 14.09 13.02
N ASP A 210 -8.61 14.21 12.70
CA ASP A 210 -7.76 15.28 13.24
C ASP A 210 -7.67 16.51 12.32
N PHE A 211 -8.08 16.41 11.05
CA PHE A 211 -7.88 17.47 10.05
C PHE A 211 -8.41 18.84 10.48
N CYS A 212 -9.59 18.89 11.10
CA CYS A 212 -10.19 20.14 11.57
C CYS A 212 -9.32 20.89 12.60
N LYS A 213 -8.42 20.20 13.31
CA LYS A 213 -7.48 20.82 14.26
C LYS A 213 -6.30 21.51 13.58
N TYR A 214 -5.98 21.10 12.35
CA TYR A 214 -4.82 21.55 11.59
C TYR A 214 -5.21 22.41 10.38
N VAL A 215 -6.51 22.51 10.05
CA VAL A 215 -7.03 23.19 8.86
C VAL A 215 -6.72 24.70 8.83
N GLU A 216 -6.49 25.30 9.99
CA GLU A 216 -6.06 26.71 10.10
C GLU A 216 -4.57 26.89 9.79
N SER A 217 -3.76 25.85 10.00
CA SER A 217 -2.36 25.83 9.61
C SER A 217 -2.23 25.35 8.17
N GLU A 218 -2.13 26.29 7.23
CA GLU A 218 -2.03 26.00 5.78
C GLU A 218 -0.99 24.92 5.46
N LYS A 219 0.20 25.02 6.08
CA LYS A 219 1.29 24.06 5.86
C LYS A 219 0.90 22.65 6.30
N LEU A 220 0.37 22.50 7.52
CA LEU A 220 0.00 21.18 8.05
C LEU A 220 -1.19 20.58 7.30
N ALA A 221 -2.18 21.40 6.95
CA ALA A 221 -3.30 20.96 6.12
C ALA A 221 -2.82 20.43 4.75
N CYS A 222 -1.86 21.12 4.12
CA CYS A 222 -1.24 20.65 2.87
C CYS A 222 -0.50 19.32 3.06
N ILE A 223 0.31 19.18 4.11
CA ILE A 223 1.04 17.93 4.41
C ILE A 223 0.06 16.77 4.59
N LEU A 224 -1.02 16.95 5.36
CA LEU A 224 -2.02 15.89 5.58
C LEU A 224 -2.75 15.47 4.29
N MET A 225 -3.09 16.44 3.43
CA MET A 225 -3.64 16.12 2.10
C MET A 225 -2.63 15.40 1.21
N ASN A 226 -1.36 15.82 1.25
CA ASN A 226 -0.27 15.15 0.54
C ASN A 226 -0.05 13.72 1.06
N ASN A 227 -0.20 13.47 2.36
CA ASN A 227 -0.13 12.12 2.94
C ASN A 227 -1.18 11.20 2.32
N VAL A 228 -2.44 11.64 2.28
CA VAL A 228 -3.54 10.87 1.65
C VAL A 228 -3.26 10.64 0.15
N GLN A 229 -2.75 11.65 -0.56
CA GLN A 229 -2.34 11.47 -1.94
C GLN A 229 -1.20 10.45 -2.08
N GLN A 230 -0.24 10.45 -1.16
CA GLN A 230 0.86 9.50 -1.16
C GLN A 230 0.39 8.07 -0.85
N LEU A 231 -0.64 7.89 -0.01
CA LEU A 231 -1.28 6.58 0.16
C LEU A 231 -1.74 6.01 -1.18
N ARG A 232 -2.36 6.85 -2.02
CA ARG A 232 -2.85 6.43 -3.36
C ARG A 232 -1.72 6.05 -4.30
N VAL A 233 -0.65 6.86 -4.32
CA VAL A 233 0.51 6.62 -5.19
C VAL A 233 1.23 5.33 -4.81
N GLN A 234 1.42 5.09 -3.51
CA GLN A 234 2.12 3.90 -3.03
C GLN A 234 1.25 2.64 -3.08
N LEU A 235 -0.07 2.78 -2.89
CA LEU A 235 -1.03 1.70 -3.15
C LEU A 235 -0.94 1.21 -4.60
N GLU A 236 -0.82 2.11 -5.57
CA GLU A 236 -0.65 1.74 -6.98
C GLU A 236 0.63 0.93 -7.21
N LYS A 237 1.74 1.33 -6.59
CA LYS A 237 3.00 0.60 -6.68
C LYS A 237 2.91 -0.80 -6.07
N ILE A 238 2.24 -0.92 -4.92
CA ILE A 238 1.99 -2.22 -4.29
C ILE A 238 1.10 -3.08 -5.18
N TYR A 239 0.04 -2.52 -5.77
CA TYR A 239 -0.84 -3.21 -6.71
C TYR A 239 -0.08 -3.79 -7.92
N GLU A 240 0.77 -2.99 -8.57
CA GLU A 240 1.62 -3.47 -9.66
C GLU A 240 2.57 -4.58 -9.19
N ASN A 241 3.15 -4.44 -7.99
CA ASN A 241 4.04 -5.46 -7.43
C ASN A 241 3.31 -6.76 -7.04
N MET A 242 2.03 -6.69 -6.70
CA MET A 242 1.18 -7.86 -6.44
C MET A 242 0.80 -8.61 -7.73
N GLY A 243 0.95 -8.01 -8.90
CA GLY A 243 0.61 -8.62 -10.20
C GLY A 243 -0.22 -7.72 -11.12
N GLY A 244 -0.62 -6.54 -10.65
CA GLY A 244 -1.35 -5.55 -11.43
C GLY A 244 -2.61 -6.16 -12.07
N ALA A 245 -2.74 -5.99 -13.38
CA ALA A 245 -3.89 -6.46 -14.14
C ALA A 245 -4.10 -7.99 -14.10
N GLN A 246 -3.07 -8.77 -13.72
CA GLN A 246 -3.17 -10.23 -13.62
C GLN A 246 -3.73 -10.73 -12.28
N LEU A 247 -3.99 -9.82 -11.33
CA LEU A 247 -4.65 -10.18 -10.08
C LEU A 247 -6.07 -10.68 -10.31
N ASP A 248 -6.56 -11.52 -9.40
CA ASP A 248 -7.93 -12.00 -9.45
C ASP A 248 -8.95 -10.84 -9.33
N SER A 249 -10.15 -11.08 -9.85
CA SER A 249 -11.18 -10.04 -9.95
C SER A 249 -11.62 -9.46 -8.60
N ASP A 250 -11.60 -10.26 -7.52
CA ASP A 250 -11.99 -9.79 -6.20
C ASP A 250 -10.93 -8.88 -5.57
N SER A 251 -9.65 -9.27 -5.66
CA SER A 251 -8.53 -8.40 -5.24
C SER A 251 -8.54 -7.09 -6.01
N ASN A 252 -8.70 -7.17 -7.33
CA ASN A 252 -8.82 -6.01 -8.21
C ASN A 252 -9.99 -5.10 -7.78
N ARG A 253 -11.15 -5.66 -7.48
CA ARG A 253 -12.32 -4.91 -7.00
C ARG A 253 -12.03 -4.19 -5.68
N VAL A 254 -11.41 -4.87 -4.72
CA VAL A 254 -11.08 -4.30 -3.40
C VAL A 254 -10.11 -3.13 -3.53
N LEU A 255 -9.01 -3.30 -4.26
CA LEU A 255 -7.96 -2.28 -4.41
C LEU A 255 -8.43 -1.07 -5.23
N ASN A 256 -9.20 -1.30 -6.30
CA ASN A 256 -9.81 -0.22 -7.06
C ASN A 256 -10.86 0.56 -6.25
N SER A 257 -11.66 -0.15 -5.44
CA SER A 257 -12.58 0.50 -4.50
C SER A 257 -11.82 1.33 -3.47
N LEU A 258 -10.70 0.82 -2.94
CA LEU A 258 -9.85 1.54 -2.01
C LEU A 258 -9.27 2.82 -2.63
N GLN A 259 -8.74 2.76 -3.86
CA GLN A 259 -8.28 3.94 -4.61
C GLN A 259 -9.38 5.01 -4.72
N LYS A 260 -10.62 4.61 -5.06
CA LYS A 260 -11.77 5.52 -5.15
C LYS A 260 -12.14 6.14 -3.79
N LYS A 261 -12.11 5.35 -2.71
CA LYS A 261 -12.38 5.84 -1.34
C LYS A 261 -11.33 6.87 -0.91
N LEU A 262 -10.04 6.57 -1.07
CA LEU A 262 -8.95 7.51 -0.76
C LEU A 262 -9.05 8.80 -1.59
N ASN A 263 -9.48 8.69 -2.85
CA ASN A 263 -9.74 9.86 -3.68
C ASN A 263 -10.87 10.74 -3.12
N THR A 264 -11.95 10.10 -2.66
CA THR A 264 -13.09 10.78 -2.02
C THR A 264 -12.69 11.47 -0.71
N VAL A 265 -11.79 10.85 0.07
CA VAL A 265 -11.20 11.47 1.25
C VAL A 265 -10.46 12.75 0.86
N LEU A 266 -9.63 12.72 -0.18
CA LEU A 266 -8.88 13.88 -0.62
C LEU A 266 -9.80 15.03 -1.10
N ASP A 267 -10.86 14.71 -1.83
CA ASP A 267 -11.92 15.66 -2.20
C ASP A 267 -12.53 16.34 -0.97
N ARG A 268 -12.84 15.55 0.07
CA ARG A 268 -13.44 16.04 1.33
C ARG A 268 -12.48 16.95 2.11
N LEU A 269 -11.23 16.53 2.29
CA LEU A 269 -10.20 17.32 2.99
C LEU A 269 -9.94 18.65 2.27
N SER A 270 -9.84 18.62 0.94
CA SER A 270 -9.68 19.81 0.11
C SER A 270 -10.88 20.77 0.26
N GLY A 271 -12.10 20.21 0.34
CA GLY A 271 -13.31 20.95 0.67
C GLY A 271 -13.23 21.71 1.99
N GLN A 272 -12.85 21.01 3.06
CA GLN A 272 -12.68 21.59 4.39
C GLN A 272 -11.59 22.67 4.43
N PHE A 273 -10.46 22.43 3.75
CA PHE A 273 -9.38 23.41 3.66
C PHE A 273 -9.82 24.67 2.92
N VAL A 274 -10.50 24.55 1.79
CA VAL A 274 -10.98 25.74 1.06
C VAL A 274 -12.03 26.52 1.85
N ALA A 275 -12.86 25.83 2.63
CA ALA A 275 -13.81 26.48 3.53
C ALA A 275 -13.12 27.28 4.64
N SER A 276 -11.99 26.80 5.20
CA SER A 276 -11.24 27.57 6.21
C SER A 276 -10.62 28.85 5.64
N LEU A 277 -10.26 28.85 4.36
CA LEU A 277 -9.76 30.04 3.67
C LEU A 277 -10.86 31.09 3.42
N GLU A 278 -12.14 30.71 3.51
CA GLU A 278 -13.24 31.55 3.05
C GLU A 278 -13.34 32.89 3.80
N SER A 279 -13.22 32.87 5.12
CA SER A 279 -13.24 34.08 5.97
C SER A 279 -12.11 35.06 5.60
N GLY A 280 -10.89 34.54 5.43
CA GLY A 280 -9.74 35.31 5.00
C GLY A 280 -9.94 35.94 3.62
N ILE A 281 -10.50 35.19 2.65
CA ILE A 281 -10.83 35.77 1.35
C ILE A 281 -11.94 36.82 1.45
N GLN A 282 -12.98 36.61 2.27
CA GLN A 282 -14.04 37.60 2.44
C GLN A 282 -13.51 38.90 3.04
N GLU A 283 -12.58 38.83 3.99
CA GLU A 283 -11.93 40.02 4.54
C GLU A 283 -11.15 40.78 3.45
N GLN A 284 -10.32 40.08 2.67
CA GLN A 284 -9.57 40.68 1.57
C GLN A 284 -10.49 41.26 0.49
N MET A 285 -11.61 40.60 0.18
CA MET A 285 -12.62 41.10 -0.75
C MET A 285 -13.35 42.34 -0.21
N SER A 286 -13.55 42.43 1.10
CA SER A 286 -14.15 43.61 1.73
C SER A 286 -13.20 44.80 1.68
N ARG A 287 -11.90 44.58 1.94
CA ARG A 287 -10.84 45.59 1.74
C ARG A 287 -10.79 46.07 0.27
N LEU A 288 -10.90 45.14 -0.69
CA LEU A 288 -11.02 45.47 -2.11
C LEU A 288 -12.25 46.35 -2.37
N GLY A 289 -13.42 45.99 -1.83
CA GLY A 289 -14.65 46.77 -1.97
C GLY A 289 -14.48 48.21 -1.50
N VAL A 290 -13.74 48.43 -0.41
CA VAL A 290 -13.40 49.78 0.09
C VAL A 290 -12.47 50.52 -0.88
N LEU A 291 -11.45 49.86 -1.44
CA LEU A 291 -10.56 50.46 -2.44
C LEU A 291 -11.29 50.81 -3.73
N LEU A 292 -12.16 49.92 -4.23
CA LEU A 292 -13.00 50.16 -5.40
C LEU A 292 -13.99 51.31 -5.18
N ALA A 293 -14.56 51.43 -3.97
CA ALA A 293 -15.48 52.52 -3.64
C ALA A 293 -14.81 53.92 -3.69
N LYS A 294 -13.47 53.99 -3.53
CA LYS A 294 -12.71 55.24 -3.64
C LYS A 294 -12.51 55.73 -5.09
N ILE A 295 -12.82 54.91 -6.10
CA ILE A 295 -12.72 55.27 -7.53
C ILE A 295 -13.94 56.10 -8.00
N LYS A 296 -14.85 56.51 -7.09
CA LYS A 296 -15.96 57.40 -7.47
C LYS A 296 -15.48 58.84 -7.70
N GLY A 297 -15.11 59.16 -8.94
CA GLY A 297 -14.94 60.51 -9.49
C GLY A 297 -15.86 60.75 -10.71
N PRO A 298 -16.24 62.01 -11.01
CA PRO A 298 -17.15 62.33 -12.11
C PRO A 298 -16.50 62.01 -13.47
N GLN A 299 -17.22 61.24 -14.31
CA GLN A 299 -16.94 60.92 -15.72
C GLN A 299 -15.48 61.13 -16.20
N GLN A 300 -14.55 60.26 -15.78
CA GLN A 300 -13.22 60.21 -16.38
C GLN A 300 -13.22 59.45 -17.72
N GLN A 301 -12.43 59.93 -18.68
CA GLN A 301 -12.25 59.33 -20.00
C GLN A 301 -11.77 57.87 -19.88
N ARG A 302 -12.34 56.98 -20.72
CA ARG A 302 -12.05 55.52 -20.76
C ARG A 302 -10.56 55.15 -20.77
N SER A 303 -9.67 56.03 -21.24
CA SER A 303 -8.23 55.84 -21.31
C SER A 303 -7.50 55.86 -19.94
N GLN A 304 -8.06 56.53 -18.93
CA GLN A 304 -7.48 56.57 -17.56
C GLN A 304 -8.00 55.42 -16.67
N MET A 305 -9.10 54.80 -17.07
CA MET A 305 -9.80 53.77 -16.28
C MET A 305 -9.02 52.46 -16.18
N GLY A 306 -8.16 52.13 -17.16
CA GLY A 306 -7.34 50.91 -17.15
C GLY A 306 -6.29 50.90 -16.04
N GLY A 307 -5.56 52.02 -15.86
CA GLY A 307 -4.48 52.11 -14.86
C GLY A 307 -4.98 52.13 -13.41
N GLU A 308 -6.12 52.76 -13.13
CA GLU A 308 -6.73 52.76 -11.79
C GLU A 308 -7.32 51.39 -11.43
N VAL A 309 -7.87 50.69 -12.43
CA VAL A 309 -8.36 49.31 -12.27
C VAL A 309 -7.20 48.36 -12.00
N ASP A 310 -6.09 48.48 -12.71
CA ASP A 310 -4.88 47.69 -12.45
C ASP A 310 -4.30 48.01 -11.06
N MET A 311 -4.20 49.29 -10.66
CA MET A 311 -3.75 49.67 -9.31
C MET A 311 -4.60 49.08 -8.17
N VAL A 312 -5.91 48.89 -8.38
CA VAL A 312 -6.81 48.33 -7.36
C VAL A 312 -6.84 46.81 -7.38
N LEU A 313 -6.62 46.18 -8.54
CA LEU A 313 -6.52 44.74 -8.67
C LEU A 313 -5.16 44.19 -8.30
N GLU A 314 -4.08 44.95 -8.47
CA GLU A 314 -2.70 44.52 -8.25
C GLU A 314 -2.41 44.04 -6.81
N PRO A 315 -2.91 44.67 -5.73
CA PRO A 315 -2.76 44.14 -4.36
C PRO A 315 -3.47 42.79 -4.16
N LEU A 316 -4.61 42.59 -4.83
CA LEU A 316 -5.40 41.36 -4.74
C LEU A 316 -4.80 40.24 -5.60
N MET A 317 -4.29 40.59 -6.78
CA MET A 317 -3.50 39.71 -7.64
C MET A 317 -2.26 39.23 -6.90
N ASN A 318 -1.48 40.14 -6.30
CA ASN A 318 -0.31 39.80 -5.51
C ASN A 318 -0.63 38.90 -4.30
N LEU A 319 -1.75 39.11 -3.62
CA LEU A 319 -2.11 38.31 -2.44
C LEU A 319 -2.58 36.90 -2.84
N LEU A 320 -3.44 36.78 -3.87
CA LEU A 320 -3.85 35.49 -4.41
C LEU A 320 -2.68 34.74 -5.05
N GLU A 321 -1.81 35.44 -5.76
CA GLU A 321 -0.61 34.90 -6.39
C GLU A 321 0.36 34.33 -5.34
N ARG A 322 0.63 35.08 -4.26
CA ARG A 322 1.49 34.60 -3.16
C ARG A 322 0.90 33.36 -2.46
N SER A 323 -0.40 33.33 -2.19
CA SER A 323 -1.05 32.16 -1.59
C SER A 323 -1.04 30.96 -2.52
N LEU A 324 -1.38 31.15 -3.80
CA LEU A 324 -1.39 30.08 -4.81
C LEU A 324 0.02 29.55 -5.11
N GLN A 325 1.03 30.42 -5.16
CA GLN A 325 2.43 30.05 -5.34
C GLN A 325 2.92 29.24 -4.14
N ARG A 326 2.54 29.61 -2.91
CA ARG A 326 2.83 28.83 -1.70
C ARG A 326 2.19 27.44 -1.77
N TYR A 327 0.92 27.35 -2.14
CA TYR A 327 0.26 26.04 -2.30
C TYR A 327 0.88 25.22 -3.44
N ALA A 328 1.31 25.83 -4.54
CA ALA A 328 2.00 25.12 -5.61
C ALA A 328 3.36 24.54 -5.17
N GLN A 329 4.07 25.24 -4.28
CA GLN A 329 5.30 24.75 -3.68
C GLN A 329 5.03 23.62 -2.67
N GLN A 330 4.01 23.76 -1.82
CA GLN A 330 3.76 22.85 -0.69
C GLN A 330 2.89 21.63 -1.04
N CYS A 331 1.97 21.74 -1.99
CA CYS A 331 1.06 20.66 -2.38
C CYS A 331 1.63 19.81 -3.51
N GLU A 332 1.32 18.50 -3.49
CA GLU A 332 1.43 17.66 -4.67
C GLU A 332 0.54 18.19 -5.80
N LYS A 333 0.93 17.96 -7.07
CA LYS A 333 0.18 18.48 -8.24
C LYS A 333 -1.30 18.09 -8.19
N THR A 334 -1.59 16.85 -7.79
CA THR A 334 -2.96 16.34 -7.64
C THR A 334 -3.71 17.07 -6.55
N VAL A 335 -3.10 17.28 -5.38
CA VAL A 335 -3.70 18.00 -4.26
C VAL A 335 -4.00 19.45 -4.65
N LEU A 336 -3.05 20.12 -5.32
CA LEU A 336 -3.27 21.48 -5.83
C LEU A 336 -4.46 21.52 -6.80
N LYS A 337 -4.60 20.55 -7.72
CA LYS A 337 -5.75 20.47 -8.62
C LYS A 337 -7.08 20.37 -7.86
N TYR A 338 -7.13 19.59 -6.78
CA TYR A 338 -8.34 19.49 -5.93
C TYR A 338 -8.67 20.82 -5.25
N ILE A 339 -7.67 21.46 -4.63
CA ILE A 339 -7.83 22.78 -4.00
C ILE A 339 -8.35 23.80 -5.01
N LEU A 340 -7.72 23.89 -6.19
CA LEU A 340 -8.12 24.82 -7.26
C LEU A 340 -9.53 24.54 -7.78
N LYS A 341 -9.92 23.26 -7.93
CA LYS A 341 -11.26 22.86 -8.36
C LYS A 341 -12.33 23.32 -7.37
N VAL A 342 -12.08 23.12 -6.07
CA VAL A 342 -13.01 23.55 -5.01
C VAL A 342 -13.05 25.08 -4.91
N LEU A 343 -11.89 25.75 -4.96
CA LEU A 343 -11.79 27.21 -5.00
C LEU A 343 -12.61 27.81 -6.15
N LYS A 344 -12.53 27.21 -7.35
CA LYS A 344 -13.30 27.64 -8.52
C LYS A 344 -14.81 27.47 -8.28
N LYS A 345 -15.25 26.41 -7.61
CA LYS A 345 -16.67 26.12 -7.36
C LYS A 345 -17.29 27.06 -6.32
N GLU A 346 -16.63 27.27 -5.18
CA GLU A 346 -17.14 28.11 -4.07
C GLU A 346 -17.01 29.61 -4.34
N LYS A 347 -15.87 30.08 -4.88
CA LYS A 347 -15.57 31.52 -4.96
C LYS A 347 -16.08 32.22 -6.21
N MET A 348 -16.16 31.54 -7.37
CA MET A 348 -16.73 32.15 -8.58
C MET A 348 -18.19 32.58 -8.40
N PHE A 349 -18.95 31.90 -7.54
CA PHE A 349 -20.34 32.23 -7.25
C PHE A 349 -20.47 33.48 -6.38
N ARG A 350 -19.65 33.65 -5.34
CA ARG A 350 -19.76 34.83 -4.45
C ARG A 350 -19.13 36.10 -5.03
N LEU A 351 -18.09 35.97 -5.85
CA LEU A 351 -17.52 37.09 -6.61
C LEU A 351 -18.50 37.63 -7.66
N HIS A 352 -19.33 36.76 -8.23
CA HIS A 352 -20.35 37.10 -9.23
C HIS A 352 -21.38 38.12 -8.74
N TYR A 353 -21.68 38.13 -7.43
CA TYR A 353 -22.71 38.98 -6.84
C TYR A 353 -22.21 40.31 -6.27
N LYS A 354 -20.90 40.47 -6.00
CA LYS A 354 -20.34 41.69 -5.39
C LYS A 354 -19.58 42.62 -6.35
N ILE A 355 -19.30 42.19 -7.59
CA ILE A 355 -18.58 43.00 -8.59
C ILE A 355 -19.50 43.21 -9.81
N PRO A 356 -19.95 44.46 -10.12
CA PRO A 356 -20.74 44.76 -11.32
C PRO A 356 -19.94 44.47 -12.61
N PRO A 357 -20.61 44.28 -13.76
CA PRO A 357 -20.00 43.63 -14.91
C PRO A 357 -19.18 44.63 -15.74
N LEU A 358 -18.02 44.19 -16.23
CA LEU A 358 -17.61 44.21 -17.65
C LEU A 358 -16.09 44.06 -17.76
N GLU A 359 -15.64 43.17 -18.65
CA GLU A 359 -14.26 42.93 -19.10
C GLU A 359 -13.21 42.37 -18.11
N LEU A 360 -13.23 42.75 -16.83
CA LEU A 360 -12.28 42.22 -15.82
C LEU A 360 -12.40 40.70 -15.58
N ARG A 361 -13.58 40.14 -15.86
CA ARG A 361 -13.86 38.70 -15.77
C ARG A 361 -13.02 37.85 -16.72
N LYS A 362 -12.64 38.37 -17.89
CA LYS A 362 -11.94 37.58 -18.92
C LYS A 362 -10.44 37.46 -18.63
N SER A 363 -9.82 38.52 -18.10
CA SER A 363 -8.39 38.56 -17.80
C SER A 363 -8.05 37.71 -16.58
N PHE A 364 -8.85 37.80 -15.52
CA PHE A 364 -8.65 37.04 -14.27
C PHE A 364 -8.72 35.52 -14.47
N ILE A 365 -9.62 35.07 -15.35
CA ILE A 365 -9.80 33.65 -15.67
C ILE A 365 -8.74 33.18 -16.70
N LYS A 366 -8.37 33.99 -17.70
CA LYS A 366 -7.36 33.62 -18.70
C LYS A 366 -5.94 33.51 -18.13
N VAL A 367 -5.56 34.34 -17.16
CA VAL A 367 -4.19 34.38 -16.62
C VAL A 367 -3.94 33.23 -15.64
N TYR A 368 -4.93 32.85 -14.82
CA TYR A 368 -4.73 31.83 -13.76
C TYR A 368 -5.35 30.46 -14.03
N PHE A 369 -6.34 30.35 -14.92
CA PHE A 369 -7.05 29.09 -15.18
C PHE A 369 -6.78 28.48 -16.56
N LYS A 370 -5.77 28.98 -17.30
CA LYS A 370 -5.18 28.23 -18.42
C LYS A 370 -4.19 27.21 -17.87
N TRP A 371 -4.73 26.10 -17.39
CA TRP A 371 -3.99 24.87 -17.22
C TRP A 371 -4.77 23.83 -18.02
N ASP A 372 -4.32 23.61 -19.27
CA ASP A 372 -4.74 22.47 -20.09
C ASP A 372 -4.38 21.15 -19.39
#